data_AF-R1DVP9-F1
#
_entry.id   AF-R1DVP9-F1
#
_cell.length_a   1.000
_cell.length_b   1.000
_cell.length_c   1.000
_cell.angle_alpha   90.00
_cell.angle_beta   90.00
_cell.angle_gamma   90.00
#
_symmetry.space_group_name_H-M   'P 1'
#
loop_
_entity.id
_entity.type
_entity.pdbx_description
1 polymer ?
#
loop_
_entity_poly.entity_id
_entity_poly.type
_entity_poly.pdbx_seq_one_letter_code
_entity_poly.pdbx_strand_id
1 'polypeptide(L)'
;MEVRALDALGMGGGPSHVYVVVVPVARPGGVRIGSVRLAARAAGATAFTLSSIRDCVASRSSPSREMPERIIVDTDMSVDVDDVGALCLAHALQDRNEAEILAVTHNTGLEQGVGAVSVINHYFGRDDIPIGAYRGPVGRPADTPANPPIEWTNSGKGWYVADLVARFHSPIRDSTQVPDALTVMRQALSNAPGHRTVTIVAIGHALNVLALLKSPGGLSLVKRKVKRLVWMGGTYWDPHVEWNWGACGGPSNENATKCGAYSKLSQLTSDALSRWPVEVPTVFVSFDIGFWAHPATTG
;
A
#
# COMPACT_ATOMS: atom_id res chain seq x y z
N MET A 1 -9.65 30.40 6.12
CA MET A 1 -10.67 30.23 7.17
C MET A 1 -11.99 30.70 6.57
N GLU A 2 -12.76 29.78 5.99
CA GLU A 2 -14.23 29.82 5.96
C GLU A 2 -14.69 28.38 5.71
N VAL A 3 -15.40 27.83 6.68
CA VAL A 3 -15.94 26.48 6.71
C VAL A 3 -17.37 26.55 6.22
N ARG A 4 -17.77 25.66 5.31
CA ARG A 4 -19.18 25.30 5.15
C ARG A 4 -19.32 23.78 5.19
N ALA A 5 -19.92 23.33 6.29
CA ALA A 5 -20.43 21.99 6.47
C ALA A 5 -21.54 21.72 5.43
N LEU A 6 -21.52 20.53 4.85
CA LEU A 6 -22.68 19.96 4.16
C LEU A 6 -23.04 18.69 4.93
N ASP A 7 -23.93 18.88 5.89
CA ASP A 7 -24.64 17.79 6.55
C ASP A 7 -25.55 17.07 5.56
N ALA A 8 -25.45 15.75 5.63
CA ALA A 8 -26.49 14.75 5.46
C ALA A 8 -27.79 15.18 4.74
N LEU A 9 -27.92 14.76 3.48
CA LEU A 9 -29.21 14.28 2.99
C LEU A 9 -29.24 12.77 3.16
N GLY A 10 -29.89 12.35 4.25
CA GLY A 10 -30.25 10.96 4.47
C GLY A 10 -31.22 10.48 3.39
N MET A 11 -30.90 9.36 2.76
CA MET A 11 -31.85 8.39 2.24
C MET A 11 -31.21 7.01 2.22
N GLY A 12 -31.78 6.10 3.02
CA GLY A 12 -32.06 4.70 2.65
C GLY A 12 -30.88 3.75 2.43
N GLY A 13 -30.87 2.66 3.19
CA GLY A 13 -29.90 1.58 3.10
C GLY A 13 -29.67 1.05 1.69
N GLY A 14 -28.39 0.98 1.32
CA GLY A 14 -27.83 0.37 0.12
C GLY A 14 -26.32 0.19 0.35
N PRO A 15 -25.64 -0.72 -0.37
CA PRO A 15 -24.29 -1.16 -0.03
C PRO A 15 -23.32 0.03 -0.03
N SER A 16 -22.53 0.13 1.05
CA SER A 16 -21.51 1.16 1.23
C SER A 16 -20.53 1.15 0.07
N HIS A 17 -20.62 2.15 -0.81
CA HIS A 17 -19.61 2.36 -1.84
C HIS A 17 -18.45 3.14 -1.21
N VAL A 18 -17.27 2.54 -1.16
CA VAL A 18 -16.02 3.22 -0.77
C VAL A 18 -15.62 4.13 -1.93
N TYR A 19 -15.64 5.44 -1.70
CA TYR A 19 -15.16 6.42 -2.66
C TYR A 19 -13.66 6.62 -2.47
N VAL A 20 -12.85 6.23 -3.46
CA VAL A 20 -11.45 6.61 -3.55
C VAL A 20 -11.37 8.04 -4.08
N VAL A 21 -10.95 8.99 -3.24
CA VAL A 21 -10.73 10.38 -3.67
C VAL A 21 -9.38 10.46 -4.36
N VAL A 22 -9.39 10.48 -5.69
CA VAL A 22 -8.21 10.87 -6.48
C VAL A 22 -8.20 12.41 -6.52
N VAL A 23 -7.27 13.04 -5.80
CA VAL A 23 -7.06 14.50 -5.90
C VAL A 23 -6.06 14.77 -7.03
N PRO A 24 -6.48 15.32 -8.18
CA PRO A 24 -5.53 15.82 -9.17
C PRO A 24 -4.87 17.09 -8.61
N VAL A 25 -3.54 17.12 -8.59
CA VAL A 25 -2.78 18.34 -8.30
C VAL A 25 -2.95 19.29 -9.48
N ALA A 26 -3.85 20.28 -9.34
CA ALA A 26 -4.02 21.34 -10.31
C ALA A 26 -3.00 22.46 -10.07
N ARG A 27 -2.20 22.79 -11.10
CA ARG A 27 -1.48 24.07 -11.19
C ARG A 27 -2.45 25.19 -11.59
N PRO A 28 -2.16 26.47 -11.26
CA PRO A 28 -3.07 27.57 -11.50
C PRO A 28 -3.17 27.88 -13.00
N GLY A 29 -4.30 27.55 -13.59
CA GLY A 29 -4.61 27.78 -15.00
C GLY A 29 -5.95 27.14 -15.33
N GLY A 30 -7.03 27.92 -15.24
CA GLY A 30 -8.40 27.43 -15.25
C GLY A 30 -8.79 26.64 -16.50
N VAL A 31 -9.51 25.54 -16.29
CA VAL A 31 -10.28 24.86 -17.34
C VAL A 31 -11.77 24.99 -16.98
N ARG A 32 -12.54 25.57 -17.90
CA ARG A 32 -14.00 25.69 -17.79
C ARG A 32 -14.65 24.31 -17.97
N ILE A 33 -15.40 23.86 -16.98
CA ILE A 33 -16.29 22.70 -17.11
C ILE A 33 -17.58 23.17 -17.78
N GLY A 34 -17.86 22.66 -18.99
CA GLY A 34 -19.13 22.86 -19.68
C GLY A 34 -20.25 22.13 -18.96
N SER A 35 -21.33 22.84 -18.64
CA SER A 35 -22.54 22.26 -18.05
C SER A 35 -23.41 21.65 -19.15
N VAL A 36 -23.61 20.32 -19.11
CA VAL A 36 -24.67 19.67 -19.89
C VAL A 36 -25.98 19.89 -19.13
N ARG A 37 -26.87 20.74 -19.65
CA ARG A 37 -28.24 20.90 -19.14
C ARG A 37 -29.10 19.74 -19.64
N LEU A 38 -29.51 18.85 -18.73
CA LEU A 38 -30.59 17.91 -19.01
C LEU A 38 -31.92 18.64 -18.78
N ALA A 39 -32.60 19.01 -19.86
CA ALA A 39 -33.95 19.58 -19.80
C ALA A 39 -34.98 18.45 -19.70
N ALA A 40 -35.58 18.28 -18.53
CA ALA A 40 -36.81 17.50 -18.38
C ALA A 40 -37.97 18.29 -18.97
N ARG A 41 -38.62 17.77 -20.02
CA ARG A 41 -39.92 18.27 -20.49
C ARG A 41 -41.02 17.32 -20.02
N ALA A 42 -42.03 17.91 -19.39
CA ALA A 42 -43.21 17.25 -18.86
C ALA A 42 -44.12 16.69 -19.97
N ALA A 43 -44.89 15.69 -19.57
CA ALA A 43 -45.70 14.76 -20.36
C ALA A 43 -46.73 15.40 -21.30
N GLY A 44 -46.84 14.81 -22.49
CA GLY A 44 -48.02 14.85 -23.35
C GLY A 44 -48.35 13.41 -23.77
N ALA A 45 -49.58 12.98 -23.51
CA ALA A 45 -50.05 11.61 -23.71
C ALA A 45 -50.26 11.28 -25.19
N THR A 46 -49.66 10.18 -25.66
CA THR A 46 -50.14 9.46 -26.84
C THR A 46 -49.86 7.97 -26.68
N ALA A 47 -50.91 7.16 -26.79
CA ALA A 47 -50.84 5.70 -26.77
C ALA A 47 -49.97 5.18 -27.93
N PHE A 48 -48.95 4.39 -27.61
CA PHE A 48 -48.25 3.57 -28.58
C PHE A 48 -48.34 2.10 -28.16
N THR A 49 -48.92 1.32 -29.06
CA THR A 49 -49.18 -0.11 -28.97
C THR A 49 -47.89 -0.93 -28.82
N LEU A 50 -47.93 -1.89 -27.91
CA LEU A 50 -46.94 -2.96 -27.72
C LEU A 50 -46.83 -3.82 -28.98
N SER A 51 -45.76 -3.64 -29.77
CA SER A 51 -45.24 -4.69 -30.66
C SER A 51 -43.90 -4.26 -31.26
N SER A 52 -42.80 -4.58 -30.55
CA SER A 52 -41.51 -5.03 -31.10
C SER A 52 -40.43 -4.86 -30.03
N ILE A 53 -40.41 -5.75 -29.05
CA ILE A 53 -39.20 -6.03 -28.27
C ILE A 53 -38.57 -7.23 -28.95
N ARG A 54 -37.82 -6.97 -30.03
CA ARG A 54 -36.91 -7.96 -30.62
C ARG A 54 -35.56 -7.31 -30.79
N ASP A 55 -34.61 -7.88 -30.06
CA ASP A 55 -33.17 -7.87 -30.31
C ASP A 55 -32.39 -6.59 -29.99
N CYS A 56 -32.43 -6.17 -28.72
CA CYS A 56 -31.20 -5.71 -28.08
C CYS A 56 -30.44 -6.94 -27.55
N VAL A 57 -29.78 -7.67 -28.46
CA VAL A 57 -28.68 -8.54 -28.05
C VAL A 57 -27.61 -7.61 -27.51
N ALA A 58 -27.61 -7.40 -26.20
CA ALA A 58 -26.47 -6.87 -25.50
C ALA A 58 -25.29 -7.74 -25.91
N SER A 59 -24.38 -7.18 -26.71
CA SER A 59 -23.05 -7.73 -26.93
C SER A 59 -22.44 -7.91 -25.54
N ARG A 60 -22.60 -9.11 -24.97
CA ARG A 60 -21.79 -9.55 -23.84
C ARG A 60 -20.42 -9.69 -24.44
N SER A 61 -19.62 -8.63 -24.34
CA SER A 61 -18.17 -8.78 -24.38
C SER A 61 -17.88 -9.91 -23.40
N SER A 62 -17.42 -11.06 -23.92
CA SER A 62 -16.83 -12.10 -23.09
C SER A 62 -15.90 -11.39 -22.10
N PRO A 63 -15.98 -11.64 -20.78
CA PRO A 63 -15.01 -11.07 -19.88
C PRO A 63 -13.65 -11.49 -20.43
N SER A 64 -12.89 -10.53 -20.96
CA SER A 64 -11.47 -10.74 -21.17
C SER A 64 -10.99 -11.22 -19.81
N ARG A 65 -10.44 -12.43 -19.73
CA ARG A 65 -9.90 -12.97 -18.50
C ARG A 65 -8.85 -11.96 -18.04
N GLU A 66 -9.26 -11.06 -17.14
CA GLU A 66 -8.43 -9.93 -16.75
C GLU A 66 -7.21 -10.58 -16.10
N MET A 67 -6.04 -10.33 -16.68
CA MET A 67 -4.81 -10.87 -16.12
C MET A 67 -4.70 -10.35 -14.68
N PRO A 68 -4.35 -11.20 -13.71
CA PRO A 68 -4.27 -10.78 -12.31
C PRO A 68 -3.33 -9.58 -12.17
N GLU A 69 -3.65 -8.68 -11.22
CA GLU A 69 -2.78 -7.55 -10.93
C GLU A 69 -1.47 -8.06 -10.32
N ARG A 70 -0.34 -7.79 -10.99
CA ARG A 70 0.96 -8.22 -10.48
C ARG A 70 1.41 -7.26 -9.39
N ILE A 71 1.72 -7.80 -8.22
CA ILE A 71 2.08 -7.00 -7.06
C ILE A 71 3.45 -7.40 -6.50
N ILE A 72 4.20 -6.41 -6.03
CA ILE A 72 5.31 -6.60 -5.08
C ILE A 72 4.82 -6.02 -3.76
N VAL A 73 4.82 -6.84 -2.70
CA VAL A 73 4.46 -6.39 -1.36
C VAL A 73 5.73 -5.98 -0.61
N ASP A 74 5.83 -4.72 -0.21
CA ASP A 74 6.94 -4.20 0.62
C ASP A 74 6.42 -3.89 2.01
N THR A 75 6.81 -4.71 2.99
CA THR A 75 6.20 -4.83 4.32
C THR A 75 7.21 -4.56 5.43
N ASP A 76 6.77 -3.95 6.53
CA ASP A 76 7.59 -3.79 7.73
C ASP A 76 7.28 -4.82 8.82
N MET A 77 6.67 -5.98 8.49
CA MET A 77 6.24 -7.05 9.42
C MET A 77 7.25 -7.30 10.55
N SER A 78 7.08 -6.55 11.65
CA SER A 78 8.04 -6.44 12.74
C SER A 78 7.32 -6.09 14.03
N VAL A 79 6.82 -4.85 14.14
CA VAL A 79 6.42 -4.27 15.42
C VAL A 79 4.96 -4.57 15.77
N ASP A 80 4.04 -4.27 14.87
CA ASP A 80 2.60 -4.55 14.94
C ASP A 80 2.14 -5.52 13.83
N VAL A 81 0.86 -5.90 13.90
CA VAL A 81 0.34 -7.15 13.29
C VAL A 81 -0.41 -6.94 11.97
N ASP A 82 -0.67 -5.70 11.57
CA ASP A 82 -1.48 -5.38 10.39
C ASP A 82 -0.90 -5.95 9.09
N ASP A 83 0.43 -6.00 8.95
CA ASP A 83 1.14 -6.64 7.84
C ASP A 83 0.72 -8.12 7.63
N VAL A 84 0.49 -8.86 8.73
CA VAL A 84 0.07 -10.27 8.66
C VAL A 84 -1.27 -10.37 7.97
N GLY A 85 -2.21 -9.49 8.33
CA GLY A 85 -3.52 -9.41 7.70
C GLY A 85 -3.44 -9.01 6.23
N ALA A 86 -2.62 -8.00 5.92
CA ALA A 86 -2.41 -7.52 4.56
C ALA A 86 -1.81 -8.58 3.63
N LEU A 87 -0.80 -9.33 4.09
CA LEU A 87 -0.20 -10.41 3.30
C LEU A 87 -1.15 -11.60 3.14
N CYS A 88 -1.91 -11.98 4.19
CA CYS A 88 -2.97 -12.97 4.08
C CYS A 88 -4.03 -12.57 3.03
N LEU A 89 -4.43 -11.30 3.00
CA LEU A 89 -5.35 -10.78 2.00
C LEU A 89 -4.77 -10.87 0.58
N ALA A 90 -3.49 -10.51 0.41
CA ALA A 90 -2.81 -10.63 -0.88
C ALA A 90 -2.82 -12.09 -1.39
N HIS A 91 -2.59 -13.06 -0.51
CA HIS A 91 -2.69 -14.48 -0.86
C HIS A 91 -4.12 -14.89 -1.23
N ALA A 92 -5.14 -14.46 -0.48
CA ALA A 92 -6.53 -14.74 -0.79
C ALA A 92 -6.95 -14.14 -2.15
N LEU A 93 -6.44 -12.95 -2.50
CA LEU A 93 -6.63 -12.35 -3.82
C LEU A 93 -5.92 -13.16 -4.93
N GLN A 94 -4.77 -13.76 -4.62
CA GLN A 94 -4.09 -14.66 -5.55
C GLN A 94 -4.82 -16.00 -5.74
N ASP A 95 -5.43 -16.56 -4.68
CA ASP A 95 -6.30 -17.73 -4.80
C ASP A 95 -7.50 -17.45 -5.74
N ARG A 96 -7.98 -16.20 -5.74
CA ARG A 96 -9.08 -15.73 -6.59
C ARG A 96 -8.65 -15.26 -7.98
N ASN A 97 -7.36 -15.34 -8.31
CA ASN A 97 -6.78 -14.83 -9.56
C ASN A 97 -7.07 -13.32 -9.78
N GLU A 98 -7.20 -12.56 -8.70
CA GLU A 98 -7.33 -11.09 -8.73
C GLU A 98 -5.96 -10.40 -8.61
N ALA A 99 -5.00 -11.06 -7.95
CA ALA A 99 -3.62 -10.60 -7.82
C ALA A 99 -2.61 -11.74 -8.09
N GLU A 100 -1.37 -11.39 -8.42
CA GLU A 100 -0.24 -12.29 -8.54
C GLU A 100 0.94 -11.68 -7.75
N ILE A 101 1.31 -12.29 -6.62
CA ILE A 101 2.45 -11.83 -5.81
C ILE A 101 3.74 -12.25 -6.51
N LEU A 102 4.49 -11.27 -7.01
CA LEU A 102 5.77 -11.49 -7.68
C LEU A 102 6.95 -11.60 -6.72
N ALA A 103 6.85 -10.94 -5.57
CA ALA A 103 7.84 -10.94 -4.50
C ALA A 103 7.26 -10.30 -3.24
N VAL A 104 7.83 -10.65 -2.10
CA VAL A 104 7.62 -9.95 -0.82
C VAL A 104 8.97 -9.44 -0.32
N THR A 105 9.08 -8.15 -0.05
CA THR A 105 10.28 -7.56 0.55
C THR A 105 9.97 -7.05 1.94
N HIS A 106 10.84 -7.39 2.88
CA HIS A 106 10.78 -6.89 4.25
C HIS A 106 11.68 -5.65 4.37
N ASN A 107 11.15 -4.56 4.94
CA ASN A 107 11.79 -3.25 4.89
C ASN A 107 12.26 -2.73 6.26
N THR A 108 12.41 -3.60 7.27
CA THR A 108 13.11 -3.27 8.53
C THR A 108 14.33 -4.16 8.75
N GLY A 109 15.21 -3.75 9.66
CA GLY A 109 16.42 -4.47 10.02
C GLY A 109 16.20 -5.61 11.02
N LEU A 110 14.94 -6.00 11.28
CA LEU A 110 14.64 -7.15 12.12
C LEU A 110 14.94 -8.44 11.37
N GLU A 111 16.00 -9.15 11.79
CA GLU A 111 16.48 -10.35 11.09
C GLU A 111 15.41 -11.43 10.91
N GLN A 112 14.55 -11.64 11.91
CA GLN A 112 13.49 -12.65 11.86
C GLN A 112 12.24 -12.20 11.08
N GLY A 113 12.15 -10.94 10.63
CA GLY A 113 10.97 -10.41 9.95
C GLY A 113 10.64 -11.16 8.66
N VAL A 114 11.65 -11.50 7.86
CA VAL A 114 11.46 -12.38 6.69
C VAL A 114 11.06 -13.82 7.05
N GLY A 115 11.36 -14.28 8.26
CA GLY A 115 10.86 -15.54 8.78
C GLY A 115 9.36 -15.51 8.98
N ALA A 116 8.83 -14.41 9.52
CA ALA A 116 7.38 -14.20 9.65
C ALA A 116 6.69 -14.18 8.28
N VAL A 117 7.25 -13.45 7.30
CA VAL A 117 6.79 -13.50 5.91
C VAL A 117 6.78 -14.92 5.36
N SER A 118 7.86 -15.68 5.59
CA SER A 118 7.96 -17.07 5.12
C SER A 118 6.92 -17.98 5.76
N VAL A 119 6.59 -17.81 7.04
CA VAL A 119 5.52 -18.58 7.70
C VAL A 119 4.18 -18.36 6.99
N ILE A 120 3.85 -17.11 6.65
CA ILE A 120 2.60 -16.80 5.95
C ILE A 120 2.62 -17.38 4.53
N ASN A 121 3.68 -17.15 3.76
CA ASN A 121 3.82 -17.73 2.42
C ASN A 121 3.70 -19.26 2.43
N HIS A 122 4.33 -19.92 3.41
CA HIS A 122 4.30 -21.37 3.59
C HIS A 122 2.90 -21.87 3.93
N TYR A 123 2.18 -21.17 4.82
CA TYR A 123 0.79 -21.50 5.15
C TYR A 123 -0.12 -21.51 3.90
N PHE A 124 0.13 -20.61 2.96
CA PHE A 124 -0.58 -20.55 1.67
C PHE A 124 0.03 -21.42 0.57
N GLY A 125 1.01 -22.28 0.90
CA GLY A 125 1.66 -23.22 -0.03
C GLY A 125 2.49 -22.55 -1.13
N ARG A 126 3.06 -21.37 -0.86
CA ARG A 126 3.75 -20.50 -1.84
C ARG A 126 5.18 -20.16 -1.41
N ASP A 127 5.94 -21.19 -1.08
CA ASP A 127 7.37 -21.07 -0.71
C ASP A 127 8.26 -20.57 -1.87
N ASP A 128 7.74 -20.59 -3.09
CA ASP A 128 8.42 -20.14 -4.31
C ASP A 128 8.40 -18.63 -4.50
N ILE A 129 7.56 -17.89 -3.77
CA ILE A 129 7.54 -16.42 -3.81
C ILE A 129 8.89 -15.89 -3.28
N PRO A 130 9.65 -15.13 -4.09
CA PRO A 130 10.91 -14.55 -3.65
C PRO A 130 10.72 -13.62 -2.46
N ILE A 131 11.52 -13.84 -1.40
CA ILE A 131 11.58 -13.00 -0.21
C ILE A 131 12.91 -12.24 -0.20
N GLY A 132 12.88 -10.94 0.09
CA GLY A 132 14.09 -10.13 0.23
C GLY A 132 14.14 -9.37 1.56
N ALA A 133 15.32 -9.27 2.18
CA ALA A 133 15.50 -8.61 3.47
C ALA A 133 16.20 -7.26 3.36
N TYR A 134 15.69 -6.25 4.07
CA TYR A 134 16.45 -5.03 4.36
C TYR A 134 17.55 -5.33 5.40
N ARG A 135 18.73 -4.73 5.23
CA ARG A 135 19.93 -4.98 6.07
C ARG A 135 20.47 -3.73 6.77
N GLY A 136 19.72 -2.63 6.75
CA GLY A 136 20.13 -1.39 7.38
C GLY A 136 19.68 -1.27 8.85
N PRO A 137 19.92 -0.11 9.47
CA PRO A 137 19.78 0.05 10.92
C PRO A 137 18.34 0.31 11.41
N VAL A 138 17.42 0.77 10.55
CA VAL A 138 16.04 1.06 10.97
C VAL A 138 15.33 -0.24 11.34
N GLY A 139 14.80 -0.35 12.56
CA GLY A 139 14.17 -1.57 13.08
C GLY A 139 15.14 -2.69 13.44
N ARG A 140 16.46 -2.49 13.32
CA ARG A 140 17.45 -3.46 13.80
C ARG A 140 17.57 -3.36 15.32
N PRO A 141 17.46 -4.46 16.09
CA PRO A 141 17.44 -4.39 17.55
C PRO A 141 18.65 -3.72 18.19
N ALA A 142 19.84 -3.89 17.60
CA ALA A 142 21.06 -3.26 18.09
C ALA A 142 21.08 -1.73 17.92
N ASP A 143 20.25 -1.17 17.05
CA ASP A 143 20.21 0.26 16.71
C ASP A 143 18.87 0.92 17.06
N THR A 144 17.99 0.16 17.72
CA THR A 144 16.65 0.60 18.11
C THR A 144 16.56 0.73 19.64
N PRO A 145 16.56 1.97 20.16
CA PRO A 145 16.42 2.22 21.59
C PRO A 145 15.16 1.60 22.20
N ALA A 146 15.27 1.09 23.43
CA ALA A 146 14.17 0.57 24.24
C ALA A 146 13.68 1.61 25.26
N ASN A 147 13.42 2.83 24.82
CA ASN A 147 12.96 3.93 25.66
C ASN A 147 11.94 4.81 24.90
N PRO A 148 11.17 5.66 25.61
CA PRO A 148 10.24 6.57 24.97
C PRO A 148 10.92 7.44 23.90
N PRO A 149 10.27 7.70 22.75
CA PRO A 149 8.87 7.40 22.45
C PRO A 149 8.61 6.06 21.75
N ILE A 150 9.63 5.21 21.57
CA ILE A 150 9.54 3.96 20.76
C ILE A 150 9.68 2.68 21.59
N GLU A 151 9.57 2.76 22.92
CA GLU A 151 9.68 1.59 23.81
C GLU A 151 8.70 0.47 23.45
N TRP A 152 7.51 0.81 22.93
CA TRP A 152 6.48 -0.13 22.50
C TRP A 152 6.92 -1.04 21.35
N THR A 153 7.92 -0.63 20.55
CA THR A 153 8.50 -1.44 19.47
C THR A 153 9.34 -2.61 19.97
N ASN A 154 9.67 -2.64 21.28
CA ASN A 154 10.54 -3.65 21.88
C ASN A 154 11.89 -3.76 21.14
N SER A 155 12.57 -2.62 20.95
CA SER A 155 13.78 -2.53 20.12
C SER A 155 13.55 -3.04 18.69
N GLY A 156 12.42 -2.68 18.07
CA GLY A 156 12.10 -3.09 16.70
C GLY A 156 11.73 -4.56 16.51
N LYS A 157 11.64 -5.35 17.59
CA LYS A 157 11.30 -6.79 17.53
C LYS A 157 9.79 -7.05 17.44
N GLY A 158 8.99 -6.11 17.93
CA GLY A 158 7.57 -6.35 18.21
C GLY A 158 7.36 -7.47 19.23
N TRP A 159 6.14 -8.01 19.22
CA TRP A 159 5.66 -8.99 20.21
C TRP A 159 5.34 -10.37 19.62
N TYR A 160 5.22 -10.48 18.30
CA TYR A 160 4.69 -11.68 17.65
C TYR A 160 5.68 -12.41 16.74
N VAL A 161 6.64 -11.71 16.12
CA VAL A 161 7.50 -12.29 15.07
C VAL A 161 8.29 -13.50 15.59
N ALA A 162 8.94 -13.38 16.75
CA ALA A 162 9.71 -14.48 17.33
C ALA A 162 8.83 -15.70 17.66
N ASP A 163 7.61 -15.47 18.13
CA ASP A 163 6.67 -16.54 18.46
C ASP A 163 6.12 -17.22 17.20
N LEU A 164 5.77 -16.43 16.18
CA LEU A 164 5.32 -16.90 14.88
C LEU A 164 6.39 -17.78 14.23
N VAL A 165 7.64 -17.29 14.18
CA VAL A 165 8.78 -18.04 13.64
C VAL A 165 9.10 -19.26 14.49
N ALA A 166 8.91 -19.25 15.81
CA ALA A 166 9.20 -20.41 16.65
C ALA A 166 8.15 -21.53 16.52
N ARG A 167 6.86 -21.17 16.44
CA ARG A 167 5.75 -22.13 16.53
C ARG A 167 5.34 -22.72 15.18
N PHE A 168 5.57 -22.00 14.08
CA PHE A 168 5.14 -22.43 12.76
C PHE A 168 6.35 -22.79 11.88
N HIS A 169 6.23 -23.91 11.16
CA HIS A 169 7.28 -24.36 10.26
C HIS A 169 7.25 -23.54 8.96
N SER A 170 8.43 -23.20 8.45
CA SER A 170 8.67 -22.52 7.18
C SER A 170 10.14 -22.72 6.76
N PRO A 171 10.47 -22.61 5.47
CA PRO A 171 11.84 -22.83 4.97
C PRO A 171 12.81 -21.70 5.33
N ILE A 172 12.33 -20.46 5.47
CA ILE A 172 13.12 -19.28 5.84
C ILE A 172 12.74 -18.87 7.26
N ARG A 173 13.75 -18.60 8.09
CA ARG A 173 13.62 -18.16 9.49
C ARG A 173 14.22 -16.79 9.73
N ASP A 174 15.24 -16.40 8.97
CA ASP A 174 15.90 -15.11 9.11
C ASP A 174 16.51 -14.55 7.79
N SER A 175 16.99 -13.31 7.87
CA SER A 175 17.54 -12.52 6.77
C SER A 175 18.85 -13.04 6.17
N THR A 176 19.51 -14.00 6.81
CA THR A 176 20.73 -14.64 6.29
C THR A 176 20.42 -15.66 5.19
N GLN A 177 19.18 -16.16 5.14
CA GLN A 177 18.74 -17.19 4.19
C GLN A 177 18.18 -16.62 2.88
N VAL A 178 18.11 -15.29 2.74
CA VAL A 178 17.50 -14.62 1.59
C VAL A 178 18.40 -13.53 1.00
N PRO A 179 18.22 -13.13 -0.28
CA PRO A 179 18.92 -11.99 -0.85
C PRO A 179 18.50 -10.65 -0.19
N ASP A 180 19.22 -9.58 -0.49
CA ASP A 180 18.77 -8.25 -0.08
C ASP A 180 17.48 -7.84 -0.82
N ALA A 181 16.65 -7.03 -0.16
CA ALA A 181 15.37 -6.59 -0.69
C ALA A 181 15.50 -5.83 -2.02
N LEU A 182 16.56 -5.04 -2.22
CA LEU A 182 16.79 -4.33 -3.48
C LEU A 182 17.00 -5.30 -4.64
N THR A 183 17.81 -6.34 -4.45
CA THR A 183 18.04 -7.41 -5.44
C THR A 183 16.72 -8.08 -5.83
N VAL A 184 15.92 -8.51 -4.84
CA VAL A 184 14.64 -9.19 -5.09
C VAL A 184 13.66 -8.27 -5.82
N MET A 185 13.50 -7.02 -5.36
CA MET A 185 12.60 -6.05 -5.98
C MET A 185 12.99 -5.74 -7.42
N ARG A 186 14.28 -5.58 -7.71
CA ARG A 186 14.78 -5.38 -9.08
C ARG A 186 14.56 -6.59 -9.97
N GLN A 187 14.77 -7.80 -9.45
CA GLN A 187 14.56 -9.03 -10.18
C GLN A 187 13.08 -9.22 -10.54
N ALA A 188 12.17 -9.04 -9.57
CA ALA A 188 10.73 -9.08 -9.80
C ALA A 188 10.28 -8.08 -10.86
N LEU A 189 10.71 -6.82 -10.77
CA LEU A 189 10.39 -5.79 -11.77
C LEU A 189 10.97 -6.10 -13.15
N SER A 190 12.21 -6.61 -13.22
CA SER A 190 12.87 -6.89 -14.50
C SER A 190 12.24 -8.07 -15.23
N ASN A 191 11.85 -9.10 -14.48
CA ASN A 191 11.25 -10.33 -15.01
C ASN A 191 9.75 -10.17 -15.33
N ALA A 192 9.06 -9.20 -14.72
CA ALA A 192 7.65 -8.96 -15.01
C ALA A 192 7.43 -8.63 -16.51
N PRO A 193 6.47 -9.27 -17.18
CA PRO A 193 6.24 -9.06 -18.60
C PRO A 193 5.63 -7.68 -18.88
N GLY A 194 5.90 -7.14 -20.07
CA GLY A 194 5.30 -5.88 -20.53
C GLY A 194 5.89 -4.61 -19.89
N HIS A 195 5.16 -3.51 -20.10
CA HIS A 195 5.49 -2.16 -19.64
C HIS A 195 4.41 -1.70 -18.66
N ARG A 196 4.81 -1.14 -17.51
CA ARG A 196 3.90 -0.63 -16.47
C ARG A 196 2.85 -1.65 -16.05
N THR A 197 3.30 -2.85 -15.69
CA THR A 197 2.44 -4.00 -15.35
C THR A 197 2.49 -4.40 -13.88
N VAL A 198 3.40 -3.82 -13.09
CA VAL A 198 3.59 -4.17 -11.68
C VAL A 198 3.11 -3.04 -10.77
N THR A 199 2.25 -3.34 -9.82
CA THR A 199 1.94 -2.43 -8.70
C THR A 199 2.88 -2.72 -7.53
N ILE A 200 3.53 -1.69 -6.99
CA ILE A 200 4.24 -1.82 -5.71
C ILE A 200 3.22 -1.49 -4.62
N VAL A 201 3.01 -2.42 -3.70
CA VAL A 201 2.16 -2.27 -2.52
C VAL A 201 3.08 -2.09 -1.32
N ALA A 202 3.34 -0.83 -0.96
CA ALA A 202 4.16 -0.49 0.19
C ALA A 202 3.27 -0.31 1.42
N ILE A 203 3.44 -1.19 2.40
CA ILE A 203 2.72 -1.17 3.67
C ILE A 203 3.64 -0.90 4.86
N GLY A 204 4.93 -0.65 4.59
CA GLY A 204 5.89 -0.21 5.60
C GLY A 204 6.67 1.05 5.21
N HIS A 205 7.91 1.13 5.67
CA HIS A 205 8.80 2.29 5.49
C HIS A 205 9.29 2.52 4.05
N ALA A 206 9.77 3.74 3.77
CA ALA A 206 10.32 4.16 2.47
C ALA A 206 11.62 3.46 2.02
N LEU A 207 12.18 2.56 2.82
CA LEU A 207 13.58 2.15 2.77
C LEU A 207 13.95 1.41 1.48
N ASN A 208 13.19 0.39 1.13
CA ASN A 208 13.43 -0.41 -0.07
C ASN A 208 13.06 0.35 -1.34
N VAL A 209 11.97 1.13 -1.32
CA VAL A 209 11.58 2.03 -2.42
C VAL A 209 12.68 3.05 -2.70
N LEU A 210 13.23 3.69 -1.67
CA LEU A 210 14.32 4.64 -1.81
C LEU A 210 15.60 3.98 -2.34
N ALA A 211 15.94 2.79 -1.84
CA ALA A 211 17.07 2.01 -2.33
C ALA A 211 16.91 1.68 -3.82
N LEU A 212 15.71 1.30 -4.24
CA LEU A 212 15.37 1.06 -5.64
C LEU A 212 15.61 2.32 -6.47
N LEU A 213 15.09 3.48 -6.05
CA LEU A 213 15.24 4.75 -6.77
C LEU A 213 16.69 5.24 -6.84
N LYS A 214 17.50 5.00 -5.80
CA LYS A 214 18.92 5.39 -5.75
C LYS A 214 19.83 4.42 -6.51
N SER A 215 19.39 3.18 -6.75
CA SER A 215 20.20 2.17 -7.44
C SER A 215 20.47 2.53 -8.91
N PRO A 216 21.61 2.11 -9.50
CA PRO A 216 21.89 2.32 -10.92
C PRO A 216 20.75 1.82 -11.83
N GLY A 217 20.25 2.71 -12.67
CA GLY A 217 19.11 2.45 -13.57
C GLY A 217 17.77 2.20 -12.87
N GLY A 218 17.69 2.35 -11.54
CA GLY A 218 16.50 2.06 -10.74
C GLY A 218 15.32 2.96 -11.09
N LEU A 219 15.54 4.27 -11.22
CA LEU A 219 14.50 5.20 -11.67
C LEU A 219 13.95 4.83 -13.06
N SER A 220 14.82 4.45 -14.00
CA SER A 220 14.39 4.00 -15.33
C SER A 220 13.65 2.66 -15.27
N LEU A 221 14.02 1.75 -14.37
CA LEU A 221 13.31 0.50 -14.13
C LEU A 221 11.90 0.76 -13.61
N VAL A 222 11.74 1.63 -12.62
CA VAL A 222 10.43 2.06 -12.08
C VAL A 222 9.56 2.62 -13.19
N LYS A 223 10.06 3.61 -13.95
CA LYS A 223 9.31 4.23 -15.07
C LYS A 223 8.85 3.22 -16.12
N ARG A 224 9.62 2.15 -16.34
CA ARG A 224 9.31 1.12 -17.34
C ARG A 224 8.37 0.03 -16.84
N LYS A 225 8.47 -0.36 -15.58
CA LYS A 225 7.84 -1.59 -15.07
C LYS A 225 6.70 -1.34 -14.09
N VAL A 226 6.77 -0.25 -13.34
CA VAL A 226 5.78 0.05 -12.30
C VAL A 226 4.57 0.74 -12.92
N LYS A 227 3.40 0.12 -12.75
CA LYS A 227 2.09 0.64 -13.12
C LYS A 227 1.68 1.79 -12.19
N ARG A 228 1.83 1.57 -10.88
CA ARG A 228 1.56 2.52 -9.81
C ARG A 228 2.23 2.07 -8.51
N LEU A 229 2.43 3.02 -7.61
CA LEU A 229 2.72 2.78 -6.20
C LEU A 229 1.42 2.95 -5.40
N VAL A 230 1.10 1.98 -4.55
CA VAL A 230 0.07 2.11 -3.53
C VAL A 230 0.78 2.05 -2.19
N TRP A 231 0.72 3.12 -1.42
CA TRP A 231 1.52 3.26 -0.21
C TRP A 231 0.63 3.61 0.98
N MET A 232 0.60 2.73 1.99
CA MET A 232 0.05 3.07 3.29
C MET A 232 0.97 4.06 3.99
N GLY A 233 0.43 5.24 4.29
CA GLY A 233 1.10 6.19 5.15
C GLY A 233 0.65 7.63 4.94
N GLY A 234 1.15 8.49 5.82
CA GLY A 234 0.70 9.87 5.95
C GLY A 234 -0.69 10.01 6.60
N THR A 235 -1.03 11.25 6.89
CA THR A 235 -2.31 11.69 7.48
C THR A 235 -2.86 12.84 6.65
N TYR A 236 -4.19 12.95 6.55
CA TYR A 236 -4.81 14.12 5.91
C TYR A 236 -5.31 15.15 6.92
N TRP A 237 -5.81 14.70 8.07
CA TRP A 237 -6.52 15.56 9.02
C TRP A 237 -5.81 15.72 10.36
N ASP A 238 -4.95 14.77 10.73
CA ASP A 238 -4.22 14.79 11.99
C ASP A 238 -2.77 15.27 11.77
N PRO A 239 -2.28 16.27 12.53
CA PRO A 239 -0.90 16.75 12.42
C PRO A 239 0.17 15.76 12.94
N HIS A 240 -0.18 14.58 13.46
CA HIS A 240 0.81 13.59 13.86
C HIS A 240 1.61 13.05 12.66
N VAL A 241 2.86 12.68 12.94
CA VAL A 241 3.71 12.01 11.97
C VAL A 241 3.31 10.53 11.93
N GLU A 242 2.75 10.09 10.80
CA GLU A 242 2.39 8.68 10.59
C GLU A 242 3.64 7.78 10.63
N TRP A 243 3.47 6.56 11.15
CA TRP A 243 4.55 5.63 11.48
C TRP A 243 5.45 5.29 10.28
N ASN A 244 4.86 4.88 9.16
CA ASN A 244 5.59 4.50 7.97
C ASN A 244 6.36 5.66 7.33
N TRP A 245 5.83 6.87 7.44
CA TRP A 245 6.42 8.05 6.82
C TRP A 245 7.48 8.71 7.66
N GLY A 246 7.33 8.73 8.98
CA GLY A 246 8.30 9.39 9.83
C GLY A 246 8.55 8.74 11.17
N ALA A 247 7.73 7.80 11.64
CA ALA A 247 7.79 7.28 13.00
C ALA A 247 7.86 8.43 14.01
N CYS A 248 9.04 8.69 14.57
CA CYS A 248 9.33 9.83 15.43
C CYS A 248 10.36 10.81 14.85
N GLY A 249 10.81 10.60 13.62
CA GLY A 249 11.51 11.60 12.82
C GLY A 249 10.54 12.66 12.29
N GLY A 250 10.87 13.95 12.47
CA GLY A 250 10.07 15.05 11.96
C GLY A 250 10.48 16.39 12.58
N PRO A 251 10.24 17.53 11.91
CA PRO A 251 10.69 18.85 12.36
C PRO A 251 10.04 19.33 13.65
N SER A 252 8.94 18.71 14.09
CA SER A 252 8.19 19.05 15.31
C SER A 252 8.42 18.10 16.48
N ASN A 253 9.27 17.07 16.35
CA ASN A 253 9.46 16.09 17.42
C ASN A 253 10.75 16.36 18.21
N GLU A 254 10.60 17.00 19.38
CA GLU A 254 11.69 17.23 20.35
C GLU A 254 12.38 15.93 20.82
N ASN A 255 11.73 14.78 20.64
CA ASN A 255 12.27 13.46 20.97
C ASN A 255 12.85 12.71 19.77
N ALA A 256 12.99 13.34 18.58
CA ALA A 256 13.51 12.67 17.39
C ALA A 256 14.90 12.04 17.62
N THR A 257 15.77 12.66 18.43
CA THR A 257 17.11 12.11 18.74
C THR A 257 17.07 10.85 19.61
N LYS A 258 15.96 10.58 20.31
CA LYS A 258 15.79 9.41 21.18
C LYS A 258 15.35 8.15 20.43
N CYS A 259 15.09 8.27 19.13
CA CYS A 259 14.56 7.18 18.31
C CYS A 259 15.58 6.39 17.49
N GLY A 260 16.89 6.61 17.72
CA GLY A 260 17.93 5.93 16.98
C GLY A 260 17.76 6.09 15.47
N ALA A 261 17.81 4.97 14.73
CA ALA A 261 17.69 4.99 13.27
C ALA A 261 16.31 5.42 12.75
N TYR A 262 15.22 5.21 13.52
CA TYR A 262 13.86 5.63 13.14
C TYR A 262 13.73 7.16 12.98
N SER A 263 14.59 7.93 13.64
CA SER A 263 14.64 9.40 13.53
C SER A 263 14.84 9.92 12.09
N LYS A 264 15.36 9.07 11.19
CA LYS A 264 15.67 9.41 9.80
C LYS A 264 14.49 9.18 8.86
N LEU A 265 13.41 8.51 9.28
CA LEU A 265 12.35 8.06 8.37
C LEU A 265 11.69 9.23 7.63
N SER A 266 11.38 10.34 8.29
CA SER A 266 10.76 11.49 7.62
C SER A 266 11.63 12.05 6.48
N GLN A 267 12.95 12.12 6.68
CA GLN A 267 13.88 12.53 5.63
C GLN A 267 13.97 11.49 4.51
N LEU A 268 14.03 10.19 4.85
CA LEU A 268 14.10 9.10 3.88
C LEU A 268 12.82 9.01 3.03
N THR A 269 11.66 9.24 3.62
CA THR A 269 10.37 9.31 2.93
C THR A 269 10.32 10.53 2.00
N SER A 270 10.75 11.70 2.47
CA SER A 270 10.86 12.90 1.63
C SER A 270 11.81 12.69 0.44
N ASP A 271 12.95 12.03 0.67
CA ASP A 271 13.91 11.62 -0.36
C ASP A 271 13.28 10.66 -1.38
N ALA A 272 12.45 9.72 -0.94
CA ALA A 272 11.78 8.77 -1.82
C ALA A 272 10.73 9.45 -2.69
N LEU A 273 9.85 10.27 -2.07
CA LEU A 273 8.79 11.00 -2.74
C LEU A 273 9.33 12.01 -3.74
N SER A 274 10.41 12.74 -3.41
CA SER A 274 11.03 13.72 -4.31
C SER A 274 11.71 13.08 -5.53
N ARG A 275 12.11 11.81 -5.42
CA ARG A 275 12.71 11.03 -6.52
C ARG A 275 11.68 10.23 -7.31
N TRP A 276 10.48 10.03 -6.76
CA TRP A 276 9.46 9.21 -7.40
C TRP A 276 9.04 9.85 -8.74
N PRO A 277 9.02 9.07 -9.84
CA PRO A 277 8.70 9.62 -11.15
C PRO A 277 7.23 10.06 -11.23
N VAL A 278 7.01 11.34 -11.49
CA VAL A 278 5.66 11.95 -11.57
C VAL A 278 4.74 11.28 -12.61
N GLU A 279 5.31 10.61 -13.61
CA GLU A 279 4.56 9.87 -14.63
C GLU A 279 4.10 8.47 -14.20
N VAL A 280 4.52 8.00 -13.01
CA VAL A 280 4.07 6.76 -12.38
C VAL A 280 3.13 7.11 -11.23
N PRO A 281 1.81 6.87 -11.38
CA PRO A 281 0.83 7.23 -10.37
C PRO A 281 1.16 6.69 -8.98
N THR A 282 0.87 7.50 -7.96
CA THR A 282 0.94 7.08 -6.56
C THR A 282 -0.43 7.22 -5.91
N VAL A 283 -0.84 6.21 -5.16
CA VAL A 283 -2.04 6.22 -4.32
C VAL A 283 -1.58 6.15 -2.87
N PHE A 284 -1.94 7.15 -2.08
CA PHE A 284 -1.68 7.14 -0.64
C PHE A 284 -2.90 6.60 0.10
N VAL A 285 -2.67 5.63 0.97
CA VAL A 285 -3.68 5.09 1.89
C VAL A 285 -3.34 5.62 3.27
N SER A 286 -3.95 6.74 3.65
CA SER A 286 -3.60 7.42 4.90
C SER A 286 -4.07 6.64 6.13
N PHE A 287 -3.49 6.98 7.28
CA PHE A 287 -3.94 6.51 8.60
C PHE A 287 -5.45 6.66 8.79
N ASP A 288 -6.03 7.77 8.31
CA ASP A 288 -7.46 8.07 8.46
C ASP A 288 -8.34 6.95 7.87
N ILE A 289 -7.95 6.36 6.74
CA ILE A 289 -8.72 5.28 6.09
C ILE A 289 -8.76 4.05 6.99
N GLY A 290 -7.64 3.70 7.61
CA GLY A 290 -7.57 2.59 8.57
C GLY A 290 -8.44 2.82 9.79
N PHE A 291 -8.43 4.06 10.32
CA PHE A 291 -9.29 4.44 11.45
C PHE A 291 -10.79 4.26 11.14
N TRP A 292 -11.23 4.63 9.93
CA TRP A 292 -12.64 4.46 9.53
C TRP A 292 -13.01 3.01 9.13
N ALA A 293 -12.04 2.23 8.66
CA ALA A 293 -12.24 0.83 8.31
C ALA A 293 -12.41 -0.07 9.54
N HIS A 294 -11.91 0.35 10.70
CA HIS A 294 -12.34 -0.16 11.99
C HIS A 294 -13.68 0.50 12.36
N PRO A 295 -14.85 -0.14 12.18
CA PRO A 295 -16.04 0.35 12.85
C PRO A 295 -15.69 0.35 14.34
N ALA A 296 -15.67 1.52 14.96
CA ALA A 296 -15.67 1.61 16.40
C ALA A 296 -16.76 0.64 16.87
N THR A 297 -16.35 -0.43 17.54
CA THR A 297 -17.29 -1.21 18.33
C THR A 297 -17.84 -0.23 19.33
N THR A 298 -19.02 0.31 19.03
CA THR A 298 -19.82 1.10 19.95
C THR A 298 -20.13 0.17 21.11
N GLY A 299 -19.25 0.20 22.11
CA GLY A 299 -19.52 -0.30 23.45
C GLY A 299 -20.33 0.71 24.23
#